data_AF-A0A4U8VWM5-F1
#
_entry.id   AF-A0A4U8VWM5-F1
#
_cell.length_a   1.000
_cell.length_b   1.000
_cell.length_c   1.000
_cell.angle_alpha   90.00
_cell.angle_beta   90.00
_cell.angle_gamma   90.00
#
_symmetry.space_group_name_H-M   'P 1'
#
loop_
_entity.id
_entity.type
_entity.pdbx_description
1 polymer ?
#
loop_
_entity_poly.entity_id
_entity_poly.type
_entity_poly.pdbx_seq_one_letter_code
_entity_poly.pdbx_strand_id
1 'polypeptide(L)' 'MADAIDTPLAAGFSAVGVMSGRPIPKGPIMSTPMHREAAARIAHAAERDPDSDTATSGFVDRADAAAERNDNDD' A
#
# COMPACT_ATOMS: atom_id res chain seq x y z
N MET A 1 -6.00 -31.27 52.05
CA MET A 1 -5.02 -32.05 51.26
C MET A 1 -5.10 -31.56 49.83
N ALA A 2 -4.29 -30.56 49.52
CA ALA A 2 -4.10 -30.06 48.16
C ALA A 2 -2.63 -30.30 47.87
N ASP A 3 -2.31 -31.28 47.03
CA ASP A 3 -0.96 -31.49 46.49
C ASP A 3 -1.04 -32.53 45.38
N ALA A 4 -0.98 -32.07 44.13
CA ALA A 4 -0.46 -32.77 42.95
C ALA A 4 -0.67 -31.90 41.71
N ILE A 5 0.15 -30.87 41.54
CA ILE A 5 0.38 -30.26 40.22
C ILE A 5 1.89 -30.23 39.99
N ASP A 6 2.37 -31.37 39.51
CA ASP A 6 3.72 -31.68 39.02
C ASP A 6 3.43 -32.61 37.83
N THR A 7 3.80 -32.41 36.55
CA THR A 7 4.92 -31.74 35.89
C THR A 7 4.65 -31.87 34.35
N PRO A 8 5.40 -31.22 33.43
CA PRO A 8 4.88 -30.61 32.21
C PRO A 8 4.87 -31.55 30.99
N LEU A 9 3.90 -31.37 30.09
CA LEU A 9 4.01 -31.85 28.72
C LEU A 9 4.28 -30.67 27.78
N ALA A 10 5.57 -30.42 27.58
CA ALA A 10 6.07 -29.74 26.40
C ALA A 10 5.59 -30.49 25.16
N ALA A 11 4.56 -29.97 24.49
CA ALA A 11 4.19 -30.33 23.13
C ALA A 11 4.58 -29.16 22.23
N GLY A 12 5.59 -29.41 21.40
CA GLY A 12 6.25 -28.41 20.57
C GLY A 12 5.31 -27.70 19.61
N PHE A 13 5.35 -26.37 19.64
CA PHE A 13 4.97 -25.56 18.50
C PHE A 13 6.05 -25.75 17.43
N SER A 14 5.70 -26.54 16.41
CA SER A 14 6.54 -26.76 15.24
C SER A 14 6.82 -25.43 14.53
N ALA A 15 8.08 -25.31 14.11
CA ALA A 15 8.68 -24.16 13.47
C ALA A 15 7.83 -23.57 12.35
N VAL A 16 7.44 -22.30 12.49
CA VAL A 16 7.25 -21.44 11.33
C VAL A 16 8.63 -21.22 10.74
N GLY A 17 8.93 -21.96 9.68
CA GLY A 17 10.13 -21.76 8.90
C GLY A 17 10.25 -20.30 8.52
N VAL A 18 11.32 -19.66 8.98
CA VAL A 18 11.78 -18.38 8.45
C VAL A 18 12.11 -18.65 6.99
N MET A 19 11.14 -18.37 6.12
CA MET A 19 11.41 -18.20 4.69
C MET A 19 12.44 -17.09 4.61
N SER A 20 13.67 -17.49 4.33
CA SER A 20 14.78 -16.63 3.99
C SER A 20 14.26 -15.59 3.01
N GLY A 21 14.10 -14.36 3.49
CA GLY A 21 13.63 -13.22 2.73
C GLY A 21 14.56 -13.01 1.56
N ARG A 22 14.22 -13.63 0.42
CA ARG A 22 14.84 -13.31 -0.85
C ARG A 22 14.50 -11.84 -1.06
N PRO A 23 15.49 -10.92 -1.13
CA PRO A 23 15.19 -9.53 -1.36
C PRO A 23 14.37 -9.46 -2.65
N ILE A 24 13.16 -8.90 -2.56
CA ILE A 24 12.40 -8.56 -3.76
C ILE A 24 13.35 -7.65 -4.54
N PRO A 25 13.81 -8.05 -5.74
CA PRO A 25 14.62 -7.14 -6.53
C PRO A 25 13.74 -5.92 -6.74
N LYS A 26 14.15 -4.80 -6.16
CA LYS A 26 13.60 -3.50 -6.47
C LYS A 26 14.14 -3.22 -7.88
N GLY A 27 13.57 -3.91 -8.86
CA GLY A 27 13.56 -3.44 -10.24
C GLY A 27 13.08 -1.99 -10.21
N PRO A 28 13.35 -1.20 -11.25
CA PRO A 28 12.86 0.17 -11.29
C PRO A 28 11.39 0.09 -10.90
N ILE A 29 11.04 0.69 -9.76
CA ILE A 29 9.64 0.97 -9.47
C ILE A 29 9.26 1.79 -10.68
N MET A 30 8.58 1.17 -11.65
CA MET A 30 8.12 1.85 -12.85
C MET A 30 7.02 2.77 -12.32
N SER A 31 7.47 3.85 -11.69
CA SER A 31 6.64 4.95 -11.27
C SER A 31 6.25 5.57 -12.58
N THR A 32 5.14 5.11 -13.14
CA THR A 32 4.55 5.72 -14.32
C THR A 32 4.36 7.18 -13.96
N PRO A 33 5.08 8.13 -14.60
CA PRO A 33 4.96 9.53 -14.25
C PRO A 33 3.49 9.94 -14.44
N MET A 34 2.95 10.63 -13.43
CA MET A 34 1.62 11.22 -13.53
C MET A 34 1.72 12.39 -14.51
N HIS A 35 0.98 12.34 -15.61
CA HIS A 35 0.89 13.43 -16.58
C HIS A 35 -0.41 14.22 -16.36
N ARG A 36 -0.47 15.49 -16.81
CA ARG A 36 -1.70 16.31 -16.68
C ARG A 36 -2.93 15.65 -17.28
N GLU A 37 -2.78 14.96 -18.41
CA GLU A 37 -3.92 14.27 -19.03
C GLU A 37 -4.49 13.17 -18.11
N ALA A 38 -3.60 12.44 -17.42
CA ALA A 38 -4.02 11.43 -16.46
C ALA A 38 -4.68 12.07 -15.22
N ALA A 39 -4.12 13.16 -14.70
CA ALA A 39 -4.70 13.92 -13.59
C ALA A 39 -6.10 14.47 -13.95
N ALA A 40 -6.25 15.04 -15.16
CA ALA A 40 -7.54 15.52 -15.66
C ALA A 40 -8.59 14.41 -15.78
N ARG A 41 -8.20 13.19 -16.19
CA ARG A 41 -9.10 12.04 -16.23
C ARG A 41 -9.57 11.63 -14.82
N ILE A 42 -8.70 11.73 -13.83
CA ILE A 42 -9.02 11.47 -12.42
C ILE A 42 -9.99 12.54 -11.89
N ALA A 43 -9.71 13.81 -12.15
CA ALA A 43 -10.58 14.93 -11.77
C ALA A 43 -11.99 14.78 -12.38
N HIS A 44 -12.06 14.49 -13.68
CA HIS A 44 -13.33 14.25 -14.37
C HIS A 44 -14.10 13.04 -13.80
N ALA A 45 -13.41 12.01 -13.32
CA ALA A 45 -14.06 10.88 -12.65
C ALA A 45 -14.67 11.28 -11.30
N ALA A 46 -14.00 12.14 -10.53
CA ALA A 46 -14.51 12.71 -9.29
C ALA A 46 -15.72 13.63 -9.52
N GLU A 47 -15.71 14.42 -10.59
CA GLU A 47 -16.86 15.27 -10.96
C GLU A 47 -18.10 14.44 -11.35
N ARG A 48 -17.89 13.28 -11.99
CA ARG A 48 -18.99 12.39 -12.39
C ARG A 48 -19.70 11.76 -11.20
N ASP A 49 -18.98 11.55 -10.10
CA ASP A 49 -19.50 10.95 -8.86
C ASP A 49 -18.87 11.65 -7.63
N PRO A 50 -19.51 12.74 -7.15
CA PRO A 50 -18.97 13.56 -6.07
C PRO A 50 -18.96 12.85 -4.71
N ASP A 51 -19.71 11.75 -4.55
CA ASP A 51 -19.74 10.96 -3.32
C ASP A 51 -18.70 9.81 -3.34
N SER A 52 -17.98 9.62 -4.44
CA SER A 52 -16.97 8.58 -4.57
C SER A 52 -15.74 8.82 -3.68
N ASP A 53 -15.02 7.74 -3.33
CA ASP A 53 -13.75 7.82 -2.60
C ASP A 53 -12.71 8.70 -3.33
N THR A 54 -12.75 8.74 -4.66
CA THR A 54 -11.83 9.56 -5.47
C THR A 54 -12.08 11.05 -5.24
N ALA A 55 -13.35 11.45 -5.17
CA ALA A 55 -13.78 12.84 -4.96
C ALA A 55 -13.55 13.31 -3.50
N THR A 56 -13.71 12.42 -2.53
CA THR A 56 -13.70 12.79 -1.10
C THR A 56 -12.35 12.61 -0.41
N SER A 57 -11.47 11.75 -0.92
CA SER A 57 -10.19 11.40 -0.25
C SER A 57 -9.03 12.37 -0.49
N GLY A 58 -9.22 13.45 -1.26
CA GLY A 58 -8.12 14.33 -1.70
C GLY A 58 -7.14 13.66 -2.67
N PHE A 59 -7.59 12.61 -3.37
CA PHE A 59 -6.77 11.94 -4.39
C PHE A 59 -6.54 12.83 -5.61
N VAL A 60 -7.54 13.61 -6.02
CA VAL A 60 -7.44 14.56 -7.14
C VAL A 60 -6.31 15.56 -6.90
N ASP A 61 -6.27 16.21 -5.73
CA ASP A 61 -5.22 17.18 -5.39
C ASP A 61 -3.81 16.58 -5.46
N ARG A 62 -3.65 15.33 -4.99
CA ARG A 62 -2.37 14.62 -5.08
C ARG A 62 -1.99 14.25 -6.50
N ALA A 63 -2.97 13.90 -7.34
CA ALA A 63 -2.74 13.60 -8.74
C ALA A 63 -2.31 14.86 -9.51
N ASP A 64 -2.96 15.99 -9.26
CA ASP A 64 -2.60 17.28 -9.86
C ASP A 64 -1.20 17.73 -9.42
N ALA A 65 -0.91 17.68 -8.11
CA ALA A 65 0.42 18.02 -7.60
C ALA A 65 1.53 17.09 -8.15
N ALA A 66 1.22 15.82 -8.39
CA ALA A 66 2.15 14.88 -9.01
C ALA A 66 2.37 15.21 -10.50
N ALA A 67 1.33 15.59 -11.23
CA ALA A 67 1.44 16.03 -12.62
C ALA A 67 2.25 17.33 -12.74
N GLU A 68 1.98 18.32 -11.89
CA GLU A 68 2.75 19.56 -11.85
C GLU A 68 4.23 19.31 -11.55
N ARG A 69 4.54 18.36 -10.66
CA ARG A 69 5.94 18.00 -10.39
C ARG A 69 6.63 17.41 -11.63
N ASN A 70 5.96 16.52 -12.35
CA ASN A 70 6.57 15.83 -13.49
C ASN A 70 6.66 16.74 -14.73
N ASP A 71 5.72 17.67 -14.90
CA ASP A 71 5.77 18.66 -15.98
C ASP A 71 6.93 19.65 -15.82
N ASN A 72 7.40 19.89 -14.59
CA ASN A 72 8.55 20.76 -14.33
C ASN A 72 9.91 20.02 -14.45
N ASP A 73 9.89 18.69 -14.61
CA ASP A 73 11.07 17.82 -14.70
C ASP A 73 11.41 17.43 -16.17
N ASP A 74 10.64 17.94 -17.15
CA ASP A 74 10.82 17.78 -18.61
C ASP A 74 11.18 19.13 -19.28
#